data_AF-A0A3B9WPE2-F1
#
_entry.id   AF-A0A3B9WPE2-F1
#
_cell.length_a   1.000
_cell.length_b   1.000
_cell.length_c   1.000
_cell.angle_alpha   90.00
_cell.angle_beta   90.00
_cell.angle_gamma   90.00
#
_symmetry.space_group_name_H-M   'P 1'
#
loop_
_entity.id
_entity.type
_entity.pdbx_description
1 polymer ?
#
loop_
_entity_poly.entity_id
_entity_poly.type
_entity_poly.pdbx_seq_one_letter_code
_entity_poly.pdbx_strand_id
1 'polypeptide(L)'
;MNNSSLSMIFLLLAIAGLVFGISVVAVSRRKARAVPKIQRAVTEKTPIAPVLDTAVVDAVVLDAAVQIAPPLSVRDRLAKARSSLSGAVGSVLGRSEINDATWIELEEALLRADVGVRVAQSLLGALQARVKAKEITTPTQLIDALRNNMSSQLIGTSRDLNFEANIGGPNIWLMVGVNGAGKTTSLGKIA
;
A
#
# COMPACT_ATOMS: atom_id res chain seq x y z
N MET A 1 -35.77 23.09 -65.67
CA MET A 1 -35.44 22.20 -64.53
C MET A 1 -35.06 23.11 -63.37
N ASN A 2 -35.96 23.23 -62.39
CA ASN A 2 -35.94 24.34 -61.43
C ASN A 2 -34.96 24.06 -60.29
N ASN A 3 -34.17 25.08 -59.95
CA ASN A 3 -33.13 25.03 -58.92
C ASN A 3 -33.67 24.62 -57.54
N SER A 4 -34.96 24.82 -57.27
CA SER A 4 -35.65 24.40 -56.03
C SER A 4 -35.73 22.87 -55.87
N SER A 5 -35.84 22.11 -56.96
CA SER A 5 -35.86 20.64 -56.90
C SER A 5 -34.50 20.07 -56.50
N LEU A 6 -33.42 20.74 -56.92
CA LEU A 6 -32.05 20.34 -56.55
C LEU A 6 -31.79 20.61 -55.06
N SER A 7 -32.23 21.75 -54.53
CA SER A 7 -32.15 22.09 -53.11
C SER A 7 -32.93 21.11 -52.23
N MET A 8 -34.10 20.66 -52.70
CA MET A 8 -34.95 19.71 -51.98
C MET A 8 -34.31 18.31 -51.90
N ILE A 9 -33.60 17.88 -52.95
CA ILE A 9 -32.84 16.62 -52.97
C ILE A 9 -31.67 16.68 -51.98
N PHE A 10 -30.91 17.78 -51.93
CA PHE A 10 -29.81 17.94 -50.97
C PHE A 10 -30.31 17.97 -49.51
N LEU A 11 -31.46 18.60 -49.26
CA LEU A 11 -32.07 18.61 -47.92
C LEU A 11 -32.48 17.20 -47.47
N LEU A 12 -33.07 16.40 -48.37
CA LEU A 12 -33.44 15.01 -48.07
C LEU A 12 -32.22 14.13 -47.80
N LEU A 13 -31.14 14.30 -48.56
CA LEU A 13 -29.88 13.58 -48.33
C LEU A 13 -29.23 13.96 -46.99
N ALA A 14 -29.27 15.25 -46.61
CA ALA A 14 -28.75 15.71 -45.33
C ALA A 14 -29.53 15.10 -44.14
N ILE A 15 -30.86 15.04 -44.24
CA ILE A 15 -31.72 14.42 -43.21
C ILE A 15 -31.45 12.90 -43.14
N ALA A 16 -31.33 12.22 -44.28
CA ALA A 16 -31.01 10.79 -44.31
C ALA A 16 -29.64 10.50 -43.68
N GLY A 17 -28.62 11.32 -43.97
CA GLY A 17 -27.29 11.22 -43.36
C GLY A 17 -27.30 11.45 -41.85
N LEU A 18 -28.10 12.43 -41.37
CA LEU A 18 -28.26 12.71 -39.95
C LEU A 18 -28.93 11.53 -39.22
N VAL A 19 -30.02 10.99 -39.78
CA VAL A 19 -30.72 9.83 -39.22
C VAL A 19 -29.80 8.61 -39.20
N PHE A 20 -29.06 8.36 -40.28
CA PHE A 20 -28.08 7.27 -40.34
C PHE A 20 -26.97 7.45 -39.31
N GLY A 21 -26.42 8.66 -39.16
CA GLY A 21 -25.41 8.98 -38.14
C GLY A 21 -25.91 8.76 -36.71
N ILE A 22 -27.12 9.22 -36.39
CA ILE A 22 -27.75 9.03 -35.09
C ILE A 22 -28.01 7.53 -34.83
N SER A 23 -28.50 6.79 -35.83
CA SER A 23 -28.72 5.35 -35.73
C SER A 23 -27.42 4.56 -35.51
N VAL A 24 -26.33 4.91 -36.20
CA VAL A 24 -25.02 4.27 -36.04
C VAL A 24 -24.43 4.53 -34.65
N VAL A 25 -24.52 5.76 -34.15
CA VAL A 25 -24.06 6.12 -32.79
C VAL A 25 -24.90 5.44 -31.71
N ALA A 26 -26.23 5.33 -31.90
CA ALA A 26 -27.11 4.62 -30.98
C ALA A 26 -26.82 3.11 -30.93
N VAL A 27 -26.44 2.50 -32.06
CA VAL A 27 -26.07 1.07 -32.14
C VAL A 27 -24.66 0.83 -31.58
N SER A 28 -23.70 1.74 -31.80
CA SER A 28 -22.34 1.59 -31.26
C SER A 28 -22.29 1.70 -29.73
N ARG A 29 -23.12 2.59 -29.15
CA ARG A 29 -23.28 2.69 -27.68
C ARG A 29 -23.91 1.44 -27.05
N ARG A 30 -24.70 0.64 -27.79
CA ARG A 30 -25.25 -0.64 -27.29
C ARG A 30 -24.21 -1.76 -27.28
N LYS A 31 -23.25 -1.79 -28.22
CA LYS A 31 -22.16 -2.78 -28.23
C LYS A 31 -21.12 -2.56 -27.13
N ALA A 32 -20.92 -1.32 -26.67
CA ALA A 32 -20.02 -1.01 -25.55
C ALA A 32 -20.56 -1.42 -24.16
N ARG A 33 -21.81 -1.90 -24.07
CA ARG A 33 -22.44 -2.39 -22.83
C ARG A 33 -22.50 -3.92 -22.75
N ALA A 34 -21.62 -4.63 -23.46
CA ALA A 34 -21.41 -6.05 -23.27
C ALA A 34 -20.19 -6.26 -22.35
N VAL A 35 -20.42 -6.22 -21.05
CA VAL A 35 -19.47 -6.76 -20.07
C VAL A 35 -19.35 -8.27 -20.37
N PRO A 36 -18.16 -8.82 -20.63
CA PRO A 36 -18.02 -10.25 -20.78
C PRO A 36 -18.30 -10.90 -19.42
N LYS A 37 -19.42 -11.63 -19.30
CA LYS A 37 -19.63 -12.55 -18.19
C LYS A 37 -18.55 -13.62 -18.31
N ILE A 38 -17.61 -13.65 -17.36
CA ILE A 38 -16.74 -14.81 -17.16
C ILE A 38 -17.65 -15.95 -16.68
N GLN A 39 -18.09 -16.79 -17.61
CA GLN A 39 -18.75 -18.04 -17.30
C GLN A 39 -17.72 -18.92 -16.56
N ARG A 40 -17.89 -19.11 -15.25
CA ARG A 40 -17.19 -20.18 -14.53
C ARG A 40 -17.60 -21.51 -15.19
N ALA A 41 -16.65 -22.19 -15.82
CA ALA A 41 -16.78 -23.60 -16.14
C ALA A 41 -16.94 -24.36 -14.82
N VAL A 42 -18.17 -24.75 -14.50
CA VAL A 42 -18.42 -25.80 -13.51
C VAL A 42 -18.04 -27.10 -14.19
N THR A 43 -16.87 -27.64 -13.82
CA THR A 43 -16.54 -29.02 -14.13
C THR A 43 -17.62 -29.89 -13.48
N GLU A 44 -18.38 -30.56 -14.32
CA GLU A 44 -19.39 -31.55 -13.96
C GLU A 44 -18.75 -32.63 -13.08
N LYS A 45 -19.08 -32.61 -11.78
CA LYS A 45 -18.68 -33.66 -10.84
C LYS A 45 -19.71 -34.78 -10.95
N THR A 46 -19.31 -35.88 -11.57
CA THR A 46 -20.01 -37.17 -11.55
C THR A 46 -20.45 -37.52 -10.13
N PRO A 47 -21.70 -37.95 -9.90
CA PRO A 47 -22.16 -38.33 -8.57
C PRO A 47 -21.49 -39.65 -8.16
N ILE A 48 -20.65 -39.62 -7.13
CA ILE A 48 -20.25 -40.82 -6.39
C ILE A 48 -21.21 -40.89 -5.20
N ALA A 49 -22.05 -41.92 -5.17
CA ALA A 49 -22.95 -42.21 -4.06
C ALA A 49 -22.15 -42.48 -2.77
N PRO A 50 -22.63 -42.09 -1.58
CA PRO A 50 -21.94 -42.37 -0.34
C PRO A 50 -22.17 -43.84 0.04
N VAL A 51 -21.09 -44.63 0.05
CA VAL A 51 -21.06 -45.88 0.81
C VAL A 51 -20.86 -45.48 2.27
N LEU A 52 -21.90 -45.71 3.09
CA LEU A 52 -21.83 -45.62 4.53
C LEU A 52 -20.94 -46.76 5.03
N ASP A 53 -19.74 -46.42 5.51
CA ASP A 53 -18.96 -47.30 6.36
C ASP A 53 -18.92 -46.71 7.76
N THR A 54 -19.54 -47.43 8.68
CA THR A 54 -19.66 -47.13 10.10
C THR A 54 -18.32 -47.40 10.78
N ALA A 55 -17.61 -46.35 11.19
CA ALA A 55 -16.50 -46.48 12.13
C ALA A 55 -16.35 -45.21 13.00
N VAL A 56 -16.82 -45.36 14.24
CA VAL A 56 -16.33 -44.73 15.48
C VAL A 56 -16.16 -43.20 15.48
N VAL A 57 -17.22 -42.51 15.91
CA VAL A 57 -17.14 -41.16 16.47
C VAL A 57 -16.47 -41.22 17.84
N ASP A 58 -15.14 -41.08 17.87
CA ASP A 58 -14.49 -40.55 19.07
C ASP A 58 -14.71 -39.04 19.10
N ALA A 59 -15.54 -38.61 20.05
CA ALA A 59 -15.84 -37.21 20.30
C ALA A 59 -14.58 -36.49 20.79
N VAL A 60 -13.81 -35.93 19.86
CA VAL A 60 -12.82 -34.89 20.21
C VAL A 60 -13.62 -33.66 20.64
N VAL A 61 -13.59 -33.42 21.94
CA VAL A 61 -14.09 -32.23 22.62
C VAL A 61 -13.63 -30.98 21.86
N LEU A 62 -14.58 -30.30 21.20
CA LEU A 62 -14.40 -28.94 20.68
C LEU A 62 -14.45 -27.97 21.84
N ASP A 63 -13.40 -27.93 22.67
CA ASP A 63 -13.24 -26.90 23.68
C ASP A 63 -11.85 -26.28 23.59
N ALA A 64 -11.74 -25.31 22.67
CA ALA A 64 -10.87 -24.16 22.81
C ALA A 64 -11.36 -23.14 21.79
N ALA A 65 -12.22 -22.22 22.21
CA ALA A 65 -12.40 -20.97 21.50
C ALA A 65 -11.00 -20.35 21.34
N VAL A 66 -10.48 -20.33 20.11
CA VAL A 66 -9.23 -19.65 19.78
C VAL A 66 -9.45 -18.18 20.12
N GLN A 67 -8.94 -17.73 21.28
CA GLN A 67 -8.93 -16.33 21.63
C GLN A 67 -8.04 -15.63 20.60
N ILE A 68 -8.66 -14.88 19.69
CA ILE A 68 -7.93 -14.03 18.74
C ILE A 68 -7.27 -12.94 19.58
N ALA A 69 -5.98 -13.10 19.85
CA ALA A 69 -5.19 -12.09 20.54
C ALA A 69 -5.34 -10.74 19.81
N PRO A 70 -5.51 -9.63 20.55
CA PRO A 70 -5.69 -8.33 19.92
C PRO A 70 -4.51 -8.01 18.99
N PRO A 71 -4.75 -7.34 17.85
CA PRO A 71 -3.69 -7.02 16.91
C PRO A 71 -2.62 -6.17 17.61
N LEU A 72 -1.37 -6.62 17.53
CA LEU A 72 -0.22 -5.89 18.08
C LEU A 72 -0.21 -4.45 17.57
N SER A 73 0.04 -3.51 18.48
CA SER A 73 0.17 -2.09 18.12
C SER A 73 1.40 -1.87 17.25
N VAL A 74 1.45 -0.75 16.51
CA VAL A 74 2.65 -0.36 15.73
C VAL A 74 3.89 -0.29 16.64
N ARG A 75 3.71 0.16 17.89
CA ARG A 75 4.80 0.23 18.88
C ARG A 75 5.36 -1.14 19.24
N ASP A 76 4.51 -2.16 19.30
CA ASP A 76 4.91 -3.53 19.63
C ASP A 76 5.60 -4.20 18.44
N ARG A 77 5.07 -3.97 17.23
CA ARG A 77 5.68 -4.49 15.98
C ARG A 77 7.08 -3.92 15.73
N LEU A 78 7.35 -2.71 16.20
CA LEU A 78 8.65 -2.04 16.09
C LEU A 78 9.55 -2.26 17.31
N ALA A 79 9.21 -3.16 18.24
CA ALA A 79 9.95 -3.35 19.49
C ALA A 79 11.45 -3.61 19.27
N LYS A 80 11.82 -4.41 18.25
CA LYS A 80 13.23 -4.74 17.95
C LYS A 80 14.04 -3.54 17.44
N ALA A 81 13.45 -2.73 16.55
CA ALA A 81 14.07 -1.50 16.07
C ALA A 81 14.20 -0.48 17.21
N ARG A 82 13.14 -0.35 18.03
CA ARG A 82 13.12 0.55 19.19
C ARG A 82 14.19 0.18 20.22
N SER A 83 14.35 -1.11 20.54
CA SER A 83 15.35 -1.55 21.52
C SER A 83 16.79 -1.32 21.03
N SER A 84 17.01 -1.41 19.71
CA SER A 84 18.32 -1.15 19.10
C SER A 84 18.74 0.32 19.23
N LEU A 85 17.77 1.25 19.28
CA LEU A 85 18.01 2.69 19.39
C LEU A 85 17.91 3.22 20.83
N SER A 86 17.08 2.62 21.68
CA SER A 86 16.78 3.15 23.01
C SER A 86 17.98 3.18 23.95
N GLY A 87 18.89 2.22 23.83
CA GLY A 87 20.12 2.18 24.63
C GLY A 87 21.02 3.38 24.34
N ALA A 88 21.30 3.64 23.06
CA ALA A 88 22.09 4.77 22.63
C ALA A 88 21.43 6.11 22.98
N VAL A 89 20.11 6.24 22.78
CA VAL A 89 19.39 7.46 23.18
C VAL A 89 19.50 7.70 24.68
N GLY A 90 19.30 6.67 25.50
CA GLY A 90 19.41 6.79 26.96
C GLY A 90 20.82 7.17 27.41
N SER A 91 21.85 6.53 26.82
CA SER A 91 23.26 6.84 27.07
C SER A 91 23.58 8.30 26.73
N VAL A 92 23.20 8.77 25.55
CA VAL A 92 23.44 10.14 25.11
C VAL A 92 22.73 11.16 26.01
N LEU A 93 21.48 10.90 26.39
CA LEU A 93 20.74 11.78 27.32
C LEU A 93 21.35 11.82 28.73
N GLY A 94 22.10 10.79 29.13
CA GLY A 94 22.81 10.75 30.40
C GLY A 94 24.14 11.49 30.42
N ARG A 95 24.64 11.96 29.26
CA ARG A 95 25.90 12.70 29.16
C ARG A 95 25.71 14.18 29.48
N SER A 96 26.77 14.83 29.94
CA SER A 96 26.80 16.30 30.16
C SER A 96 27.00 17.08 28.86
N GLU A 97 27.73 16.51 27.90
CA GLU A 97 28.15 17.19 26.68
C GLU A 97 28.10 16.28 25.45
N ILE A 98 28.11 16.91 24.27
CA ILE A 98 28.17 16.23 22.98
C ILE A 98 29.64 16.09 22.58
N ASN A 99 30.14 14.86 22.55
CA ASN A 99 31.53 14.55 22.17
C ASN A 99 31.59 13.50 21.05
N ASP A 100 32.79 13.13 20.62
CA ASP A 100 32.98 12.16 19.54
C ASP A 100 32.34 10.80 19.83
N ALA A 101 32.39 10.35 21.08
CA ALA A 101 31.74 9.12 21.50
C ALA A 101 30.20 9.18 21.38
N THR A 102 29.59 10.36 21.49
CA THR A 102 28.15 10.54 21.23
C THR A 102 27.81 10.24 19.78
N TRP A 103 28.64 10.69 18.83
CA TRP A 103 28.40 10.48 17.40
C TRP A 103 28.58 9.02 16.99
N ILE A 104 29.65 8.38 17.48
CA ILE A 104 29.93 6.95 17.21
C ILE A 104 28.77 6.09 17.72
N GLU A 105 28.32 6.32 18.95
CA GLU A 105 27.24 5.54 19.55
C GLU A 105 25.91 5.68 18.79
N LEU A 106 25.57 6.90 18.35
CA LEU A 106 24.38 7.13 17.54
C LEU A 106 24.48 6.49 16.15
N GLU A 107 25.64 6.55 15.51
CA GLU A 107 25.86 5.92 14.19
C GLU A 107 25.71 4.40 14.29
N GLU A 108 26.39 3.76 15.25
CA GLU A 108 26.28 2.33 15.49
C GLU A 108 24.83 1.89 15.76
N ALA A 109 24.09 2.67 16.55
CA ALA A 109 22.69 2.39 16.85
C ALA A 109 21.80 2.48 15.61
N LEU A 110 22.01 3.47 14.75
CA LEU A 110 21.29 3.60 13.47
C LEU A 110 21.61 2.45 12.51
N LEU A 111 22.86 2.02 12.43
CA LEU A 111 23.25 0.87 11.61
C LEU A 111 22.64 -0.43 12.13
N ARG A 112 22.64 -0.66 13.45
CA ARG A 112 22.00 -1.82 14.08
C ARG A 112 20.48 -1.85 13.89
N ALA A 113 19.86 -0.69 13.65
CA ALA A 113 18.44 -0.54 13.38
C ALA A 113 18.09 -0.60 11.87
N ASP A 114 18.99 -1.10 11.02
CA ASP A 114 18.80 -1.26 9.57
C ASP A 114 18.56 0.05 8.80
N VAL A 115 19.03 1.20 9.30
CA VAL A 115 18.91 2.49 8.60
C VAL A 115 19.86 2.56 7.39
N GLY A 116 21.00 1.87 7.48
CA GLY A 116 22.03 1.85 6.44
C GLY A 116 22.98 3.05 6.47
N VAL A 117 24.19 2.83 5.97
CA VAL A 117 25.33 3.77 6.10
C VAL A 117 25.03 5.15 5.53
N ARG A 118 24.53 5.23 4.29
CA ARG A 118 24.27 6.52 3.62
C ARG A 118 23.27 7.38 4.37
N VAL A 119 22.19 6.77 4.85
CA VAL A 119 21.12 7.50 5.56
C VAL A 119 21.60 7.91 6.95
N ALA A 120 22.29 7.03 7.68
CA ALA A 120 22.88 7.35 8.97
C ALA A 120 23.85 8.54 8.89
N GLN A 121 24.77 8.52 7.91
CA GLN A 121 25.72 9.61 7.67
C GLN A 121 25.01 10.93 7.31
N SER A 122 23.97 10.88 6.47
CA SER A 122 23.18 12.05 6.12
C SER A 122 22.45 12.64 7.34
N LEU A 123 21.82 11.80 8.14
CA LEU A 123 21.11 12.19 9.37
C LEU A 123 22.07 12.85 10.37
N LEU A 124 23.20 12.22 10.66
CA LEU A 124 24.14 12.68 11.69
C LEU A 124 25.01 13.84 11.21
N GLY A 125 25.47 13.83 9.96
CA GLY A 125 26.31 14.89 9.40
C GLY A 125 25.62 16.26 9.43
N ALA A 126 24.32 16.30 9.13
CA ALA A 126 23.52 17.52 9.23
C ALA A 126 23.46 18.07 10.67
N LEU A 127 23.41 17.18 11.68
CA LEU A 127 23.39 17.58 13.08
C LEU A 127 24.77 18.00 13.59
N GLN A 128 25.84 17.34 13.13
CA GLN A 128 27.21 17.73 13.46
C GLN A 128 27.50 19.17 13.02
N ALA A 129 27.05 19.56 11.83
CA ALA A 129 27.19 20.93 11.35
C ALA A 129 26.50 21.94 12.28
N ARG A 130 25.29 21.61 12.75
CA ARG A 130 24.50 22.46 13.66
C ARG A 130 25.10 22.55 15.07
N VAL A 131 25.70 21.47 15.57
CA VAL A 131 26.48 21.48 16.82
C VAL A 131 27.73 22.36 16.67
N LYS A 132 28.47 22.23 15.56
CA LYS A 132 29.62 23.10 15.26
C LYS A 132 29.25 24.58 15.16
N ALA A 133 28.06 24.87 14.62
CA ALA A 133 27.48 26.22 14.56
C ALA A 133 26.90 26.72 15.91
N LYS A 134 26.96 25.90 16.97
CA LYS A 134 26.39 26.18 18.31
C LYS A 134 24.86 26.36 18.33
N GLU A 135 24.15 25.83 17.34
CA GLU A 135 22.68 25.80 17.33
C GLU A 135 22.11 24.70 18.24
N ILE A 136 22.86 23.62 18.41
CA ILE A 136 22.55 22.50 19.30
C ILE A 136 23.68 22.44 20.32
N THR A 137 23.36 22.64 21.59
CA THR A 137 24.35 22.73 22.66
C THR A 137 24.19 21.65 23.72
N THR A 138 23.01 21.00 23.81
CA THR A 138 22.75 19.96 24.82
C THR A 138 22.41 18.61 24.19
N PRO A 139 22.71 17.49 24.87
CA PRO A 139 22.34 16.15 24.39
C PRO A 139 20.83 15.98 24.16
N THR A 140 19.99 16.60 24.99
CA THR A 140 18.53 16.60 24.79
C THR A 140 18.14 17.25 23.47
N GLN A 141 18.69 18.43 23.17
CA GLN A 141 18.46 19.12 21.89
C GLN A 141 18.94 18.28 20.70
N LEU A 142 20.06 17.56 20.86
CA LEU A 142 20.56 16.67 19.81
C LEU A 142 19.58 15.53 19.50
N ILE A 143 19.06 14.86 20.52
CA ILE A 143 18.09 13.76 20.34
C ILE A 143 16.79 14.26 19.72
N ASP A 144 16.30 15.44 20.16
CA ASP A 144 15.10 16.05 19.57
C ASP A 144 15.34 16.45 18.10
N ALA A 145 16.51 17.02 17.80
CA ALA A 145 16.88 17.36 16.43
C ALA A 145 17.00 16.12 15.53
N LEU A 146 17.54 15.01 16.04
CA LEU A 146 17.61 13.74 15.32
C LEU A 146 16.22 13.19 15.03
N ARG A 147 15.33 13.16 16.04
CA ARG A 147 13.93 12.75 15.87
C ARG A 147 13.25 13.58 14.79
N ASN A 148 13.42 14.90 14.82
CA ASN A 148 12.80 15.82 13.87
C ASN A 148 13.34 15.61 12.45
N ASN A 149 14.65 15.40 12.29
CA ASN A 149 15.25 15.10 10.99
C ASN A 149 14.75 13.76 10.42
N MET A 150 14.70 12.71 11.24
CA MET A 150 14.14 11.42 10.82
C MET A 150 12.67 11.56 10.43
N SER A 151 11.89 12.34 11.19
CA SER A 151 10.47 12.55 10.91
C SER A 151 10.26 13.34 9.62
N SER A 152 11.06 14.39 9.38
CA SER A 152 10.93 15.22 8.18
C SER A 152 11.25 14.46 6.90
N GLN A 153 12.17 13.50 6.94
CA GLN A 153 12.45 12.62 5.79
C GLN A 153 11.28 11.69 5.44
N LEU A 154 10.35 11.46 6.36
CA LEU A 154 9.16 10.63 6.14
C LEU A 154 7.95 11.46 5.67
N ILE A 155 7.95 12.78 5.89
CA ILE A 155 6.86 13.68 5.47
C ILE A 155 6.81 13.73 3.93
N GLY A 156 5.61 13.79 3.37
CA GLY A 156 5.39 13.89 1.92
C GLY A 156 5.40 12.55 1.17
N THR A 157 5.66 11.44 1.86
CA THR A 157 5.60 10.09 1.28
C THR A 157 4.26 9.40 1.56
N SER A 158 3.11 10.06 1.32
CA SER A 158 1.82 9.35 1.47
C SER A 158 1.86 8.10 0.60
N ARG A 159 1.73 6.95 1.24
CA ARG A 159 1.62 5.63 0.59
C ARG A 159 0.24 5.05 0.82
N ASP A 160 -0.76 5.92 0.96
CA ASP A 160 -2.13 5.47 1.11
C ASP A 160 -2.50 4.65 -0.11
N LEU A 161 -3.15 3.51 0.15
CA LEU A 161 -3.63 2.66 -0.93
C LEU A 161 -4.82 3.39 -1.56
N ASN A 162 -4.60 4.02 -2.71
CA ASN A 162 -5.66 4.75 -3.41
C ASN A 162 -6.78 3.78 -3.81
N PHE A 163 -7.93 3.96 -3.20
CA PHE A 163 -9.17 3.27 -3.53
C PHE A 163 -10.19 4.30 -4.00
N GLU A 164 -10.54 4.24 -5.27
CA GLU A 164 -11.52 5.15 -5.85
C GLU A 164 -12.88 4.46 -5.91
N ALA A 165 -13.82 4.90 -5.07
CA ALA A 165 -15.15 4.31 -5.02
C ALA A 165 -16.03 4.66 -6.24
N ASN A 166 -15.72 5.75 -6.95
CA ASN A 166 -16.61 6.38 -7.93
C ASN A 166 -16.14 6.26 -9.39
N ILE A 167 -15.18 5.39 -9.69
CA ILE A 167 -14.63 5.20 -11.05
C ILE A 167 -15.56 4.44 -12.01
N GLY A 168 -16.76 4.02 -11.57
CA GLY A 168 -17.72 3.30 -12.41
C GLY A 168 -17.25 1.89 -12.83
N GLY A 169 -16.20 1.37 -12.20
CA GLY A 169 -15.57 0.09 -12.47
C GLY A 169 -14.72 -0.39 -11.28
N PRO A 170 -14.10 -1.59 -11.37
CA PRO A 170 -13.31 -2.13 -10.27
C PRO A 170 -11.97 -1.39 -10.09
N ASN A 171 -11.51 -1.27 -8.84
CA ASN A 171 -10.12 -0.91 -8.54
C ASN A 171 -9.23 -2.13 -8.86
N ILE A 172 -8.21 -1.94 -9.69
CA ILE A 172 -7.28 -3.02 -10.08
C ILE A 172 -5.91 -2.75 -9.43
N TRP A 173 -5.49 -3.64 -8.53
CA TRP A 173 -4.17 -3.58 -7.90
C TRP A 173 -3.30 -4.75 -8.35
N LEU A 174 -2.11 -4.47 -8.89
CA LEU A 174 -1.12 -5.46 -9.29
C LEU A 174 -0.05 -5.63 -8.20
N MET A 175 0.01 -6.80 -7.58
CA MET A 175 1.04 -7.14 -6.59
C MET A 175 2.31 -7.67 -7.28
N VAL A 176 3.43 -6.97 -7.11
CA VAL A 176 4.74 -7.36 -7.67
C VAL A 176 5.76 -7.63 -6.56
N GLY A 177 6.73 -8.50 -6.83
CA GLY A 177 7.81 -8.81 -5.87
C GLY A 177 8.33 -10.25 -6.01
N VAL A 178 9.46 -10.55 -5.35
CA VAL A 178 10.10 -11.88 -5.37
C VAL A 178 9.31 -12.94 -4.58
N ASN A 179 9.68 -14.21 -4.73
CA ASN A 179 9.10 -15.30 -3.93
C ASN A 179 9.40 -15.10 -2.44
N GLY A 180 8.42 -15.36 -1.57
CA GLY A 180 8.57 -15.17 -0.12
C GLY A 180 8.37 -13.75 0.40
N ALA A 181 8.23 -12.72 -0.46
CA ALA A 181 8.02 -11.32 -0.03
C ALA A 181 6.62 -11.03 0.58
N GLY A 182 5.79 -12.06 0.79
CA GLY A 182 4.48 -11.91 1.41
C GLY A 182 3.35 -11.43 0.48
N LYS A 183 3.51 -11.47 -0.85
CA LYS A 183 2.48 -11.01 -1.82
C LYS A 183 1.08 -11.58 -1.55
N THR A 184 0.97 -12.91 -1.45
CA THR A 184 -0.30 -13.61 -1.20
C THR A 184 -0.85 -13.32 0.19
N THR A 185 0.02 -13.23 1.21
CA THR A 185 -0.38 -12.90 2.58
C THR A 185 -0.89 -11.47 2.71
N SER A 186 -0.26 -10.52 2.02
CA SER A 186 -0.70 -9.12 2.00
C SER A 186 -2.03 -8.96 1.28
N LEU A 187 -2.24 -9.70 0.17
CA LEU A 187 -3.54 -9.72 -0.52
C LEU A 187 -4.67 -10.17 0.42
N GLY A 188 -4.46 -11.25 1.19
CA GLY A 188 -5.45 -11.75 2.16
C GLY A 188 -5.70 -10.84 3.37
N LYS A 189 -4.83 -9.85 3.63
CA LYS A 189 -5.05 -8.83 4.67
C LYS A 189 -5.78 -7.59 4.15
N ILE A 190 -5.70 -7.33 2.85
CA ILE A 190 -6.32 -6.18 2.19
C ILE A 190 -7.74 -6.51 1.69
N ALA A 191 -8.00 -7.77 1.33
CA ALA A 191 -9.32 -8.28 0.92
C ALA A 191 -10.31 -8.37 2.10
#